data_AF-A0A699UT13-F1
#
_entry.id   AF-A0A699UT13-F1
#
_cell.length_a   1.000
_cell.length_b   1.000
_cell.length_c   1.000
_cell.angle_alpha   90.00
_cell.angle_beta   90.00
_cell.angle_gamma   90.00
#
_symmetry.space_group_name_H-M   'P 1'
#
loop_
_entity.id
_entity.type
_entity.pdbx_description
1 polymer ?
#
loop_
_entity_poly.entity_id
_entity_poly.type
_entity_poly.pdbx_seq_one_letter_code
_entity_poly.pdbx_strand_id
1 'polypeptide(L)'
;MRHKRFFNIKVLAPGMYAIDVAPFLPRCRNNREVHLDYLKHLKESVATLCKIVEEARAVRPLDRSLASACHYTKHSQELLEYAVGTCLKDFNKRDN
;
A
#
# COMPACT_ATOMS: atom_id res chain seq x y z
N MET A 1 25.73 18.00 9.04
CA MET A 1 24.27 17.98 9.35
C MET A 1 24.09 17.61 10.81
N ARG A 2 23.51 18.49 11.65
CA ARG A 2 23.28 18.21 13.08
C ARG A 2 21.98 17.42 13.25
N HIS A 3 22.05 16.26 13.91
CA HIS A 3 20.86 15.53 14.34
C HIS A 3 20.08 16.37 15.36
N LYS A 4 18.96 16.96 14.94
CA LYS A 4 17.97 17.51 15.88
C LYS A 4 17.29 16.33 16.56
N ARG A 5 17.36 16.27 17.89
CA ARG A 5 16.67 15.24 18.67
C ARG A 5 15.15 15.45 18.52
N PHE A 6 14.45 14.40 18.11
CA PHE A 6 13.01 14.36 17.82
C PHE A 6 12.14 14.13 19.07
N PHE A 7 12.74 14.19 20.26
CA PHE A 7 12.10 13.86 21.52
C PHE A 7 12.34 14.99 22.52
N ASN A 8 11.26 15.56 23.04
CA ASN A 8 11.30 16.51 24.14
C ASN A 8 10.87 15.78 25.42
N ILE A 9 11.75 15.71 26.41
CA ILE A 9 11.45 15.08 27.70
C ILE A 9 11.17 16.20 28.70
N LYS A 10 9.95 16.22 29.25
CA LYS A 10 9.55 17.11 30.34
C LYS A 10 9.47 16.31 31.63
N VAL A 11 10.11 16.79 32.68
CA VAL A 11 10.00 16.20 34.02
C VAL A 11 8.77 16.79 34.69
N LEU A 12 7.84 15.93 35.12
CA LEU A 12 6.62 16.35 35.81
C LEU A 12 6.78 16.23 37.33
N ALA A 13 7.53 15.22 37.79
CA ALA A 13 7.88 14.98 39.19
C ALA A 13 9.15 14.10 39.27
N PRO A 14 9.83 13.97 40.42
CA PRO A 14 10.94 13.03 40.59
C PRO A 14 10.50 11.60 40.20
N GLY A 15 11.06 11.07 39.11
CA GLY A 15 10.71 9.75 38.57
C GLY A 15 9.60 9.73 37.51
N MET A 16 8.94 10.86 37.20
CA MET A 16 7.92 10.97 36.16
C MET A 16 8.36 11.88 35.01
N TYR A 17 8.48 11.28 33.83
CA TYR A 17 8.88 11.95 32.60
C TYR A 17 7.76 11.86 31.57
N ALA A 18 7.36 12.99 31.00
CA ALA A 18 6.52 13.05 29.82
C ALA A 18 7.40 13.20 28.58
N ILE A 19 7.26 12.28 27.63
CA ILE A 19 7.94 12.35 26.33
C ILE A 19 6.95 12.93 25.32
N ASP A 20 7.20 14.16 24.88
CA ASP A 20 6.48 14.78 23.78
C ASP A 20 7.22 14.45 22.48
N VAL A 21 6.57 13.63 21.64
CA VAL A 21 7.09 13.21 20.34
C VAL A 21 6.41 14.06 19.29
N ALA A 22 7.14 15.04 18.73
CA ALA A 22 6.66 15.77 17.56
C ALA A 22 6.36 14.74 16.45
N PRO A 23 5.13 14.68 15.93
CA PRO A 23 4.74 13.58 15.09
C PRO A 23 5.50 13.66 13.76
N PHE A 24 6.02 12.51 13.31
CA PHE A 24 6.94 12.30 12.18
C PHE A 24 6.35 12.66 10.79
N LEU A 25 5.27 13.45 10.77
CA LEU A 25 4.21 13.46 9.78
C LEU A 25 4.51 14.04 8.39
N PRO A 26 5.42 15.02 8.19
CA PRO A 26 5.57 15.62 6.86
C PRO A 26 6.04 14.61 5.80
N ARG A 27 6.98 13.72 6.15
CA ARG A 27 7.47 12.69 5.22
C ARG A 27 6.51 11.51 5.06
N CYS A 28 5.81 11.12 6.11
CA CYS A 28 4.89 9.98 6.05
C CYS A 28 3.62 10.28 5.25
N ARG A 29 3.14 11.54 5.21
CA ARG A 29 2.00 11.93 4.35
C ARG A 29 2.33 11.83 2.87
N ASN A 30 3.51 12.27 2.44
CA ASN A 30 3.94 12.14 1.04
C ASN A 30 4.09 10.67 0.63
N ASN A 31 4.58 9.80 1.53
CA ASN A 31 4.67 8.37 1.25
C ASN A 31 3.29 7.70 1.11
N ARG A 32 2.26 8.22 1.78
CA ARG A 32 0.88 7.68 1.72
C ARG A 32 0.25 7.93 0.35
N GLU A 33 0.28 9.17 -0.14
CA GLU A 33 -0.30 9.51 -1.43
C GLU A 33 0.40 8.76 -2.56
N VAL A 34 1.74 8.70 -2.52
CA VAL A 34 2.53 7.94 -3.49
C VAL A 34 2.20 6.45 -3.46
N HIS A 35 1.97 5.86 -2.28
CA HIS A 35 1.59 4.45 -2.18
C HIS A 35 0.19 4.16 -2.76
N LEU A 36 -0.78 5.04 -2.49
CA LEU A 36 -2.13 4.91 -3.04
C LEU A 36 -2.14 5.11 -4.56
N ASP A 37 -1.38 6.07 -5.07
CA ASP A 37 -1.23 6.32 -6.50
C ASP A 37 -0.58 5.13 -7.22
N TYR A 38 0.46 4.54 -6.62
CA TYR A 38 1.06 3.31 -7.12
C TYR A 38 0.06 2.14 -7.18
N LEU A 39 -0.71 1.92 -6.11
CA LEU A 39 -1.73 0.85 -6.07
C LEU A 39 -2.83 1.07 -7.13
N LYS A 40 -3.22 2.33 -7.37
CA LYS A 40 -4.18 2.68 -8.43
C LYS A 40 -3.64 2.31 -9.81
N HIS A 41 -2.41 2.71 -10.13
CA HIS A 41 -1.79 2.38 -11.42
C HIS A 41 -1.56 0.88 -11.60
N LEU A 42 -1.22 0.17 -10.52
CA LEU A 42 -1.09 -1.27 -10.56
C LEU A 42 -2.45 -1.95 -10.83
N LYS A 43 -3.55 -1.43 -10.28
CA LYS A 43 -4.92 -1.90 -10.58
C LYS A 43 -5.28 -1.72 -12.05
N GLU A 44 -4.96 -0.57 -12.64
CA GLU A 44 -5.17 -0.31 -14.08
C GLU A 44 -4.35 -1.26 -14.96
N SER A 45 -3.09 -1.51 -14.57
CA SER A 45 -2.18 -2.42 -15.28
C SER A 45 -2.68 -3.86 -15.25
N VAL A 46 -3.07 -4.36 -14.07
CA VAL A 46 -3.61 -5.72 -13.92
C VAL A 46 -4.94 -5.88 -14.66
N ALA A 47 -5.81 -4.87 -14.64
CA ALA A 47 -7.04 -4.89 -15.43
C ALA A 47 -6.76 -4.99 -16.95
N THR A 48 -5.75 -4.28 -17.43
CA THR A 48 -5.31 -4.34 -18.84
C THR A 48 -4.74 -5.72 -19.19
N LEU A 49 -3.88 -6.27 -18.34
CA LEU A 49 -3.34 -7.63 -18.52
C LEU A 49 -4.44 -8.69 -18.55
N CYS A 50 -5.45 -8.56 -17.69
CA CYS A 50 -6.60 -9.47 -17.66
C CYS A 50 -7.34 -9.46 -19.01
N LYS A 51 -7.60 -8.28 -19.59
CA LYS A 51 -8.21 -8.16 -20.93
C LYS A 51 -7.37 -8.84 -22.01
N ILE A 52 -6.06 -8.57 -22.04
CA ILE A 52 -5.13 -9.16 -23.02
C ILE A 52 -5.14 -10.69 -22.92
N VAL A 53 -5.09 -11.22 -21.69
CA VAL A 53 -5.09 -12.68 -21.47
C VAL A 53 -6.41 -13.31 -21.88
N GLU A 54 -7.56 -12.67 -21.60
CA GLU A 54 -8.86 -13.17 -22.04
C GLU A 54 -9.00 -13.14 -23.57
N GLU A 55 -8.56 -12.07 -24.24
CA GLU A 55 -8.53 -11.97 -25.71
C GLU A 55 -7.63 -13.05 -26.32
N ALA A 56 -6.41 -13.23 -25.79
CA ALA A 56 -5.50 -14.26 -26.26
C ALA A 56 -6.06 -15.68 -26.04
N ARG A 57 -6.73 -15.92 -24.91
CA ARG A 57 -7.35 -17.21 -24.60
C ARG A 57 -8.56 -17.49 -25.49
N ALA A 58 -9.30 -16.48 -25.91
CA ALA A 58 -10.37 -16.63 -26.89
C ALA A 58 -9.85 -17.13 -28.25
N VAL A 59 -8.64 -16.69 -28.64
CA VAL A 59 -7.97 -17.15 -29.88
C VAL A 59 -7.33 -18.53 -29.68
N ARG A 60 -6.73 -18.80 -28.51
CA ARG A 60 -5.95 -20.01 -28.21
C ARG A 60 -6.41 -20.68 -26.90
N PRO A 61 -7.60 -21.30 -26.87
CA PRO A 61 -8.20 -21.81 -25.63
C PRO A 61 -7.47 -23.01 -25.02
N LEU A 62 -6.73 -23.78 -25.84
CA LEU A 62 -5.95 -24.95 -25.38
C LEU A 62 -4.53 -24.58 -24.91
N ASP A 63 -4.17 -23.30 -24.96
CA ASP A 63 -2.85 -22.86 -24.53
C ASP A 63 -2.74 -22.87 -23.00
N ARG A 64 -1.94 -23.80 -22.49
CA ARG A 64 -1.71 -23.99 -21.05
C ARG A 64 -1.04 -22.76 -20.41
N SER A 65 -0.17 -22.07 -21.15
CA SER A 65 0.50 -20.86 -20.64
C SER A 65 -0.50 -19.72 -20.49
N LEU A 66 -1.45 -19.57 -21.41
CA LEU A 66 -2.54 -18.59 -21.27
C LEU A 66 -3.51 -18.95 -20.13
N ALA A 67 -3.79 -20.24 -19.93
CA ALA A 67 -4.56 -20.68 -18.78
C ALA A 67 -3.87 -20.29 -17.46
N SER A 68 -2.56 -20.55 -17.34
CA SER A 68 -1.77 -20.10 -16.19
C SER A 68 -1.76 -18.58 -16.04
N ALA A 69 -1.56 -17.83 -17.12
CA ALA A 69 -1.60 -16.37 -17.09
C ALA A 69 -2.94 -15.83 -16.56
N CYS A 70 -4.06 -16.45 -16.94
CA CYS A 70 -5.40 -16.07 -16.47
C CYS A 70 -5.54 -16.27 -14.94
N HIS A 71 -5.00 -17.37 -14.41
CA HIS A 71 -4.95 -17.59 -12.97
C HIS A 71 -4.11 -16.53 -12.25
N TYR A 72 -2.94 -16.18 -12.78
CA TYR A 72 -2.08 -15.15 -12.19
C TYR A 72 -2.73 -13.76 -12.20
N THR A 73 -3.41 -13.38 -13.28
CA THR A 73 -4.11 -12.09 -13.34
C THR A 73 -5.25 -12.03 -12.33
N LYS A 74 -6.00 -13.12 -12.14
CA LYS A 74 -7.07 -13.21 -11.12
C LYS A 74 -6.52 -13.07 -9.70
N HIS A 75 -5.49 -13.85 -9.36
CA HIS A 75 -4.86 -13.74 -8.03
C HIS A 75 -4.25 -12.36 -7.79
N SER A 76 -3.69 -11.72 -8.82
CA SER A 76 -3.18 -10.36 -8.71
C SER A 76 -4.29 -9.35 -8.40
N GLN A 77 -5.49 -9.50 -8.98
CA GLN A 77 -6.64 -8.65 -8.66
C GLN A 77 -7.08 -8.82 -7.21
N GLU A 78 -7.24 -10.07 -6.74
CA GLU A 78 -7.61 -10.38 -5.35
C GLU A 78 -6.62 -9.80 -4.34
N LEU A 79 -5.32 -9.97 -4.60
CA LEU A 79 -4.25 -9.41 -3.77
C LEU A 79 -4.27 -7.89 -3.74
N LEU A 80 -4.55 -7.24 -4.87
CA LEU A 80 -4.67 -5.79 -4.94
C LEU A 80 -5.86 -5.26 -4.17
N GLU A 81 -7.03 -5.92 -4.27
CA GLU A 81 -8.21 -5.55 -3.49
C GLU A 81 -7.95 -5.67 -2.00
N TYR A 82 -7.29 -6.75 -1.58
CA TYR A 82 -6.85 -6.93 -0.20
C TYR A 82 -5.88 -5.82 0.24
N ALA A 83 -4.84 -5.53 -0.55
CA ALA A 83 -3.82 -4.53 -0.24
C ALA A 83 -4.40 -3.12 -0.15
N VAL A 84 -5.32 -2.75 -1.04
CA VAL A 84 -6.04 -1.48 -0.97
C VAL A 84 -6.90 -1.41 0.29
N GLY A 85 -7.59 -2.51 0.63
CA GLY A 85 -8.42 -2.61 1.82
C GLY A 85 -7.64 -2.51 3.14
N THR A 86 -6.46 -3.13 3.23
CA THR A 86 -5.58 -3.02 4.41
C THR A 86 -4.92 -1.66 4.50
N CYS A 87 -4.44 -1.11 3.39
CA CYS A 87 -3.91 0.25 3.33
C CYS A 87 -4.93 1.25 3.90
N LEU A 88 -6.17 1.25 3.42
CA LEU A 88 -7.20 2.17 3.94
C LEU A 88 -7.45 2.00 5.45
N LYS A 89 -7.45 0.76 5.94
CA LYS A 89 -7.70 0.44 7.37
C LYS A 89 -6.56 0.91 8.28
N ASP A 90 -5.31 0.72 7.87
CA ASP A 90 -4.12 1.14 8.63
C ASP A 90 -3.94 2.66 8.68
N PHE A 91 -4.65 3.38 7.81
CA PHE A 91 -4.75 4.84 7.86
C PHE A 91 -5.85 5.30 8.82
N ASN A 92 -7.05 4.70 8.80
CA ASN A 92 -8.16 5.13 9.66
C ASN A 92 -7.95 4.84 11.16
N LYS A 93 -7.06 3.90 11.50
CA LYS A 93 -6.75 3.53 12.89
C LYS A 93 -5.81 4.51 13.61
N ARG A 94 -5.20 5.45 12.88
CA ARG A 94 -4.26 6.46 13.42
C ARG A 94 -4.92 7.81 13.72
N ASP A 95 -6.17 7.99 13.32
CA ASP A 95 -6.91 9.25 13.45
C ASP A 95 -7.96 9.19 14.60
N ASN A 96 -7.91 8.18 15.48
CA ASN A 96 -8.81 8.00 16.64
C ASN A 96 -8.00 7.58 17.88
#